data_AF-A0A7W7M941-F1
#
_entry.id   AF-A0A7W7M941-F1
#
_cell.length_a   1.000
_cell.length_b   1.000
_cell.length_c   1.000
_cell.angle_alpha   90.00
_cell.angle_beta   90.00
_cell.angle_gamma   90.00
#
_symmetry.space_group_name_H-M   'P 1'
#
loop_
_entity.id
_entity.type
_entity.pdbx_description
1 polymer ?
#
loop_
_entity_poly.entity_id
_entity_poly.type
_entity_poly.pdbx_seq_one_letter_code
_entity_poly.pdbx_strand_id
1 'polypeptide(L)'
;MLLVPAAAGHEVLALVPAEIIAIINNWSGGPSHPDLEYLDHILVLQHWERRWDAQLYGRVGGTLELAVERPPRDPFSGAVCTIEQSSYCYDLAQTLGDVYDVARRQASAARSTFWWD
;
A
#
# COMPACT_ATOMS: atom_id res chain seq x y z
N MET A 1 -10.34 -6.19 -20.83
CA MET A 1 -9.18 -5.51 -21.43
C MET A 1 -9.64 -4.15 -21.91
N LEU A 2 -9.54 -3.15 -21.04
CA LEU A 2 -9.79 -1.75 -21.42
C LEU A 2 -8.42 -1.20 -21.85
N LEU A 3 -8.25 -1.03 -23.15
CA LEU A 3 -7.23 -0.16 -23.74
C LEU A 3 -8.00 1.02 -24.31
N VAL A 4 -7.91 2.20 -23.71
CA VAL A 4 -8.44 3.41 -24.34
C VAL A 4 -7.27 4.20 -24.93
N PRO A 5 -7.28 4.50 -26.25
CA PRO A 5 -6.27 5.37 -26.83
C PRO A 5 -6.57 6.82 -26.46
N ALA A 6 -5.61 7.50 -25.85
CA ALA A 6 -5.77 8.88 -25.41
C ALA A 6 -5.46 9.88 -26.55
N ALA A 7 -6.46 10.67 -26.95
CA ALA A 7 -6.30 11.80 -27.89
C ALA A 7 -6.24 13.17 -27.19
N ALA A 8 -6.64 13.26 -25.91
CA ALA A 8 -6.50 14.44 -25.04
C ALA A 8 -6.75 13.97 -23.58
N GLY A 9 -5.88 14.32 -22.62
CA GLY A 9 -5.75 13.76 -21.26
C GLY A 9 -7.05 13.37 -20.52
N HIS A 10 -7.08 12.35 -19.64
CA HIS A 10 -6.05 11.74 -18.81
C HIS A 10 -6.55 10.37 -18.32
N GLU A 11 -5.85 9.28 -18.64
CA GLU A 11 -5.94 7.98 -17.93
C GLU A 11 -4.86 7.97 -16.82
N VAL A 12 -5.07 8.64 -15.68
CA VAL A 12 -3.91 9.10 -14.87
C VAL A 12 -3.53 8.30 -13.64
N LEU A 13 -4.37 7.50 -12.99
CA LEU A 13 -3.94 6.93 -11.69
C LEU A 13 -3.30 5.53 -11.75
N ALA A 14 -3.62 4.70 -12.74
CA ALA A 14 -3.01 3.36 -12.85
C ALA A 14 -1.61 3.35 -13.48
N LEU A 15 -1.19 4.47 -14.10
CA LEU A 15 0.09 4.58 -14.81
C LEU A 15 1.10 5.50 -14.13
N VAL A 16 0.73 6.13 -13.02
CA VAL A 16 1.62 7.00 -12.26
C VAL A 16 2.30 6.14 -11.19
N PRO A 17 3.64 5.97 -11.25
CA PRO A 17 4.38 5.24 -10.23
C PRO A 17 4.05 5.74 -8.83
N ALA A 18 3.98 4.82 -7.86
CA ALA A 18 3.58 5.12 -6.50
C ALA A 18 4.45 6.22 -5.87
N GLU A 19 5.70 6.35 -6.30
CA GLU A 19 6.63 7.40 -5.89
C GLU A 19 6.18 8.79 -6.32
N ILE A 20 5.66 8.91 -7.54
CA ILE A 20 5.13 10.18 -8.03
C ILE A 20 3.88 10.56 -7.22
N ILE A 21 3.04 9.57 -6.86
CA ILE A 21 1.86 9.81 -6.01
C ILE A 21 2.29 10.29 -4.61
N ALA A 22 3.29 9.64 -3.99
CA ALA A 22 3.79 10.03 -2.67
C ALA A 22 4.37 11.46 -2.65
N ILE A 23 5.16 11.82 -3.68
CA ILE A 23 5.73 13.18 -3.84
C ILE A 23 4.63 14.22 -4.02
N ILE A 24 3.68 13.99 -4.93
CA ILE A 24 2.59 14.94 -5.23
C ILE A 24 1.71 15.17 -3.99
N ASN A 25 1.51 14.15 -3.18
CA ASN A 25 0.68 14.25 -1.98
C ASN A 25 1.42 14.78 -0.75
N ASN A 26 2.73 15.08 -0.86
CA ASN A 26 3.57 15.55 0.22
C ASN A 26 3.36 14.73 1.51
N TRP A 27 3.44 13.40 1.38
CA TRP A 27 3.24 12.52 2.54
C TRP A 27 4.27 12.81 3.63
N SER A 28 3.76 12.99 4.83
CA SER A 28 4.54 13.03 6.06
C SER A 28 4.10 11.87 6.93
N GLY A 29 4.93 11.53 7.90
CA GLY A 29 4.57 10.65 9.00
C GLY A 29 3.23 11.01 9.64
N GLY A 30 2.47 9.98 9.99
CA GLY A 30 1.25 10.07 10.75
C GLY A 30 1.53 10.13 12.26
N PRO A 31 0.48 10.13 13.10
CA PRO A 31 0.63 10.19 14.55
C PRO A 31 1.45 9.05 15.15
N SER A 32 1.44 7.85 14.55
CA SER A 32 2.20 6.71 15.08
C SER A 32 3.66 6.74 14.67
N HIS A 33 3.99 7.31 13.51
CA HIS A 33 5.36 7.48 13.04
C HIS A 33 5.63 8.91 12.57
N PRO A 34 5.60 9.91 13.49
CA PRO A 34 5.78 11.32 13.14
C PRO A 34 7.18 11.64 12.61
N ASP A 35 8.12 10.70 12.74
CA ASP A 35 9.49 10.75 12.25
C ASP A 35 9.64 10.32 10.78
N LEU A 36 8.63 9.69 10.16
CA LEU A 36 8.72 9.31 8.75
C LEU A 36 8.65 10.53 7.83
N GLU A 37 9.54 10.54 6.84
CA GLU A 37 9.53 11.51 5.76
C GLU A 37 8.89 10.92 4.50
N TYR A 38 8.57 11.78 3.53
CA TYR A 38 8.00 11.34 2.24
C TYR A 38 8.85 10.25 1.56
N LEU A 39 10.17 10.29 1.76
CA LEU A 39 11.11 9.33 1.20
C LEU A 39 10.96 7.92 1.82
N ASP A 40 10.65 7.82 3.10
CA ASP A 40 10.46 6.53 3.76
C ASP A 40 9.23 5.82 3.21
N HIS A 41 8.13 6.56 3.00
CA HIS A 41 6.94 6.00 2.36
C HIS A 41 7.22 5.51 0.93
N ILE A 42 8.04 6.25 0.16
CA ILE A 42 8.49 5.83 -1.17
C ILE A 42 9.25 4.51 -1.10
N LEU A 43 10.19 4.38 -0.16
CA LEU A 43 11.00 3.17 -0.01
C LEU A 43 10.16 1.95 0.37
N VAL A 44 9.15 2.13 1.24
CA VAL A 44 8.19 1.08 1.61
C VAL A 44 7.36 0.64 0.41
N LEU A 45 6.83 1.58 -0.37
CA LEU A 45 6.06 1.26 -1.58
C LEU A 45 6.89 0.52 -2.61
N GLN A 46 8.13 0.97 -2.86
CA GLN A 46 9.05 0.27 -3.76
C GLN A 46 9.43 -1.13 -3.28
N HIS A 47 9.57 -1.30 -1.97
CA HIS A 47 9.82 -2.63 -1.38
C HIS A 47 8.65 -3.57 -1.65
N TRP A 48 7.42 -3.11 -1.43
CA TRP A 48 6.23 -3.93 -1.67
C TRP A 48 5.93 -4.15 -3.15
N GLU A 49 6.19 -3.18 -4.03
CA GLU A 49 6.12 -3.37 -5.48
C GLU A 49 7.09 -4.48 -5.91
N ARG A 50 8.37 -4.40 -5.53
CA ARG A 50 9.38 -5.42 -5.89
C ARG A 50 9.04 -6.81 -5.34
N ARG A 51 8.53 -6.88 -4.12
CA ARG A 51 8.32 -8.15 -3.42
C ARG A 51 6.99 -8.82 -3.77
N TRP A 52 5.92 -8.03 -3.82
CA TRP A 52 4.54 -8.50 -3.92
C TRP A 52 3.80 -8.00 -5.16
N ASP A 53 4.48 -7.24 -6.03
CA ASP A 53 3.85 -6.55 -7.17
C ASP A 53 2.63 -5.74 -6.71
N ALA A 54 2.85 -5.03 -5.59
CA ALA A 54 1.85 -4.20 -4.92
C ALA A 54 1.89 -2.78 -5.48
N GLN A 55 0.89 -2.42 -6.28
CA GLN A 55 0.78 -1.14 -6.96
C GLN A 55 -0.23 -0.23 -6.25
N LEU A 56 0.22 0.95 -5.84
CA LEU A 56 -0.65 2.00 -5.32
C LEU A 56 -1.51 2.56 -6.47
N TYR A 57 -2.83 2.41 -6.39
CA TYR A 57 -3.73 2.93 -7.42
C TYR A 57 -4.63 4.06 -6.90
N GLY A 58 -4.62 4.33 -5.59
CA GLY A 58 -5.47 5.37 -5.05
C GLY A 58 -5.24 5.70 -3.60
N ARG A 59 -5.82 6.85 -3.23
CA ARG A 59 -6.00 7.29 -1.86
C ARG A 59 -7.47 7.58 -1.65
N VAL A 60 -8.12 6.91 -0.70
CA VAL A 60 -9.56 7.07 -0.46
C VAL A 60 -9.79 7.34 1.02
N GLY A 61 -10.34 8.50 1.35
CA GLY A 61 -10.71 8.81 2.74
C GLY A 61 -9.58 8.75 3.77
N GLY A 62 -8.31 8.88 3.35
CA GLY A 62 -7.16 8.76 4.24
C GLY A 62 -6.44 7.40 4.19
N THR A 63 -6.93 6.43 3.42
CA THR A 63 -6.24 5.15 3.22
C THR A 63 -5.49 5.13 1.90
N LEU A 64 -4.39 4.38 1.88
CA LEU A 64 -3.71 3.89 0.68
C LEU A 64 -4.44 2.65 0.17
N GLU A 65 -4.64 2.59 -1.15
CA GLU A 65 -5.22 1.44 -1.82
C GLU A 65 -4.19 0.80 -2.75
N LEU A 66 -3.79 -0.43 -2.45
CA LEU A 66 -2.82 -1.19 -3.23
C LEU A 66 -3.49 -2.40 -3.89
N ALA A 67 -3.24 -2.59 -5.18
CA ALA A 67 -3.52 -3.83 -5.89
C ALA A 67 -2.28 -4.74 -5.79
N VAL A 68 -2.45 -6.00 -5.40
CA VAL A 68 -1.35 -6.93 -5.13
C VAL A 68 -1.45 -8.11 -6.09
N GLU A 69 -0.61 -8.14 -7.12
CA GLU A 69 -0.64 -9.20 -8.15
C GLU A 69 0.08 -10.48 -7.68
N ARG A 70 1.03 -10.35 -6.75
CA ARG A 70 1.79 -11.47 -6.18
C ARG A 70 1.64 -11.53 -4.65
N PRO A 71 0.44 -11.81 -4.13
CA PRO A 71 0.23 -11.87 -2.69
C PRO A 71 1.01 -13.06 -2.08
N PRO A 72 1.48 -12.94 -0.83
CA PRO A 72 1.97 -14.05 -0.02
C PRO A 72 1.10 -15.31 -0.13
N ARG A 73 1.71 -16.44 -0.48
CA ARG A 73 1.01 -17.73 -0.66
C ARG A 73 1.28 -18.77 0.41
N ASP A 74 2.32 -18.57 1.21
CA ASP A 74 2.70 -19.46 2.29
C ASP A 74 2.62 -18.74 3.66
N PRO A 75 2.49 -19.50 4.77
CA PRO A 75 2.31 -18.91 6.09
C PRO A 75 3.45 -17.98 6.53
N PHE A 76 4.69 -18.29 6.14
CA PHE A 76 5.84 -17.48 6.52
C PHE A 76 5.82 -16.14 5.80
N SER A 77 5.62 -16.16 4.48
CA SER A 77 5.45 -14.93 3.68
C SER A 77 4.26 -14.08 4.16
N GLY A 78 3.16 -14.72 4.56
CA GLY A 78 1.99 -14.03 5.10
C GLY A 78 2.29 -13.34 6.42
N ALA A 79 3.01 -14.01 7.32
CA ALA A 79 3.46 -13.42 8.58
C ALA A 79 4.42 -12.24 8.36
N VAL A 80 5.36 -12.35 7.42
CA VAL A 80 6.28 -11.26 7.06
C VAL A 80 5.52 -10.04 6.55
N CYS A 81 4.62 -10.23 5.57
CA CYS A 81 3.83 -9.12 5.03
C CYS A 81 2.94 -8.47 6.11
N THR A 82 2.36 -9.27 7.00
CA THR A 82 1.57 -8.76 8.13
C THR A 82 2.42 -7.88 9.06
N ILE A 83 3.61 -8.34 9.43
CA ILE A 83 4.53 -7.57 10.29
C ILE A 83 4.93 -6.27 9.59
N GLU A 84 5.27 -6.32 8.30
CA GLU A 84 5.61 -5.12 7.52
C GLU A 84 4.45 -4.12 7.53
N GLN A 85 3.22 -4.57 7.24
CA GLN A 85 2.04 -3.71 7.21
C GLN A 85 1.68 -3.15 8.60
N SER A 86 1.77 -3.97 9.65
CA SER A 86 1.52 -3.52 11.04
C SER A 86 2.62 -2.62 11.60
N SER A 87 3.85 -2.73 11.09
CA SER A 87 4.96 -1.85 11.48
C SER A 87 4.90 -0.51 10.76
N TYR A 88 4.35 -0.47 9.55
CA TYR A 88 4.14 0.75 8.79
C TYR A 88 2.84 1.47 9.18
N CYS A 89 1.80 0.72 9.54
CA CYS A 89 0.52 1.24 9.99
C CYS A 89 0.15 0.53 11.30
N TYR A 90 0.49 1.15 12.42
CA TYR A 90 0.25 0.58 13.75
C TYR A 90 -1.24 0.33 14.02
N ASP A 91 -2.11 1.24 13.56
CA ASP A 91 -3.56 1.17 13.74
C ASP A 91 -4.26 0.15 12.81
N LEU A 92 -3.50 -0.60 12.01
CA LEU A 92 -4.05 -1.61 11.12
C LEU A 92 -4.82 -2.70 11.89
N ALA A 93 -4.32 -3.10 13.06
CA ALA A 93 -5.00 -4.04 13.93
C ALA A 93 -6.30 -3.44 14.51
N GLN A 94 -6.31 -2.16 14.86
CA GLN A 94 -7.54 -1.51 15.34
C GLN A 94 -8.64 -1.50 14.26
N THR A 95 -8.25 -1.44 12.99
CA THR A 95 -9.17 -1.41 11.85
C THR A 95 -9.66 -2.80 11.43
N LEU A 96 -8.79 -3.82 11.46
CA LEU A 96 -9.07 -5.14 10.89
C LEU A 96 -9.32 -6.24 11.92
N GLY A 97 -8.87 -6.06 13.16
CA GLY A 97 -8.86 -7.06 14.23
C GLY A 97 -7.45 -7.36 14.73
N ASP A 98 -7.22 -8.54 15.29
CA ASP A 98 -5.87 -8.87 15.76
C ASP A 98 -4.88 -9.11 14.58
N VAL A 99 -3.60 -9.33 14.89
CA VAL A 99 -2.57 -9.60 13.88
C VAL A 99 -2.89 -10.83 12.99
N TYR A 100 -3.67 -11.80 13.50
CA TYR A 100 -4.09 -12.95 12.70
C TYR A 100 -5.24 -12.61 11.77
N ASP A 101 -6.12 -11.67 12.13
CA ASP A 101 -7.12 -11.11 11.22
C ASP A 101 -6.45 -10.32 10.09
N VAL A 102 -5.42 -9.52 10.38
CA VAL A 102 -4.62 -8.83 9.35
C VAL A 102 -4.00 -9.83 8.39
N ALA A 103 -3.35 -10.88 8.90
CA ALA A 103 -2.75 -11.92 8.07
C ALA A 103 -3.77 -12.61 7.14
N ARG A 104 -4.96 -12.94 7.67
CA ARG A 104 -6.01 -13.61 6.90
C ARG A 104 -6.64 -12.71 5.84
N ARG A 105 -6.87 -11.44 6.16
CA ARG A 105 -7.73 -10.56 5.35
C ARG A 105 -6.96 -9.62 4.44
N GLN A 106 -5.75 -9.26 4.82
CA GLN A 106 -4.95 -8.22 4.17
C GLN A 106 -3.74 -8.84 3.46
N ALA A 107 -2.91 -9.58 4.20
CA ALA A 107 -1.62 -10.04 3.70
C ALA A 107 -1.72 -11.01 2.51
N SER A 108 -2.78 -11.81 2.43
CA SER A 108 -2.99 -12.75 1.30
C SER A 108 -3.96 -12.23 0.23
N ALA A 109 -4.47 -11.01 0.39
CA ALA A 109 -5.47 -10.46 -0.51
C ALA A 109 -4.84 -9.82 -1.75
N ALA A 110 -5.55 -9.88 -2.87
CA ALA A 110 -5.20 -9.14 -4.10
C ALA A 110 -5.39 -7.62 -3.96
N ARG A 111 -5.91 -7.15 -2.82
CA ARG A 111 -6.05 -5.74 -2.47
C ARG A 111 -5.69 -5.52 -1.01
N SER A 112 -4.86 -4.52 -0.75
CA SER A 112 -4.56 -4.04 0.60
C SER A 112 -5.02 -2.59 0.78
N THR A 113 -5.64 -2.31 1.92
CA THR A 113 -6.20 -0.99 2.26
C THR A 113 -5.81 -0.61 3.67
N PHE A 114 -5.01 0.45 3.85
CA PHE A 114 -4.51 0.87 5.17
C PHE A 114 -4.10 2.34 5.19
N TRP A 115 -4.00 2.93 6.38
CA TRP A 115 -3.53 4.30 6.54
C TRP A 115 -2.02 4.40 6.26
N TRP A 116 -1.56 5.55 5.77
CA TRP A 116 -0.15 5.90 5.90
C TRP A 116 -0.02 6.55 7.27
N ASP A 117 0.78 5.95 8.15
CA ASP A 117 0.98 6.39 9.52
C ASP A 117 2.45 6.72 9.77
#